data_AF-A0A1C2IQT3-F1
#
_entry.id   AF-A0A1C2IQT3-F1
#
_cell.length_a   1.000
_cell.length_b   1.000
_cell.length_c   1.000
_cell.angle_alpha   90.00
_cell.angle_beta   90.00
_cell.angle_gamma   90.00
#
_symmetry.space_group_name_H-M   'P 1'
#
loop_
_entity.id
_entity.type
_entity.pdbx_description
1 polymer ?
#
loop_
_entity_poly.entity_id
_entity_poly.type
_entity_poly.pdbx_seq_one_letter_code
_entity_poly.pdbx_strand_id
1 'polypeptide(L)'
;MACEVQERSLEPLPKTLYGWYGCHVRKELSIRDALYTIPDLINIDALQNAEMCPLHGIIHQIGGGEELVQLHQEWHLNYAQAASQLQSGFSMDTLREDLDATRNKLRTLIERKIGLRPA
;
A
#
# COMPACT_ATOMS: atom_id res chain seq x y z
N MET A 1 5.66 27.87 -8.33
CA MET A 1 4.66 27.45 -7.33
C MET A 1 5.21 26.25 -6.60
N ALA A 2 5.57 26.41 -5.33
CA ALA A 2 5.98 25.30 -4.48
C ALA A 2 4.72 24.50 -4.10
N CYS A 3 4.72 23.21 -4.41
CA CYS A 3 3.70 22.28 -3.93
C CYS A 3 4.02 22.01 -2.46
N GLU A 4 3.40 22.77 -1.55
CA GLU A 4 3.46 22.49 -0.13
C GLU A 4 2.62 21.24 0.16
N VAL A 5 3.23 20.08 -0.01
CA VAL A 5 2.73 18.86 0.63
C VAL A 5 2.92 19.08 2.13
N GLN A 6 1.86 19.47 2.83
CA GLN A 6 1.83 19.37 4.29
C GLN A 6 1.89 17.87 4.64
N GLU A 7 3.10 17.33 4.67
CA GLU A 7 3.40 16.06 5.33
C GLU A 7 3.09 16.25 6.81
N ARG A 8 1.86 15.88 7.22
CA ARG A 8 1.48 15.85 8.62
C ARG A 8 2.47 14.96 9.38
N SER A 9 3.15 15.63 10.30
CA SER A 9 4.02 15.16 11.39
C SER A 9 4.39 13.67 11.38
N LEU A 10 5.70 13.43 11.23
CA LEU A 10 6.39 12.19 11.58
C LEU A 10 6.32 11.96 13.11
N GLU A 11 5.14 11.74 13.68
CA GLU A 11 5.11 11.13 15.01
C GLU A 11 5.81 9.77 14.91
N PRO A 12 6.70 9.44 15.86
CA PRO A 12 7.55 8.29 15.71
C PRO A 12 6.66 7.05 15.69
N LEU A 13 6.46 6.49 14.49
CA LEU A 13 6.01 5.13 14.34
C LEU A 13 6.90 4.27 15.25
N PRO A 14 6.33 3.40 16.09
CA PRO A 14 7.11 2.71 17.12
C PRO A 14 8.30 2.01 16.47
N LYS A 15 9.45 1.97 17.16
CA LYS A 15 10.67 1.26 16.72
C LYS A 15 10.49 -0.27 16.73
N THR A 16 9.30 -0.74 16.36
CA THR A 16 8.93 -2.15 16.24
C THR A 16 8.96 -2.51 14.76
N LEU A 17 9.19 -3.79 14.46
CA LEU A 17 9.10 -4.29 13.08
C LEU A 17 7.71 -4.01 12.46
N TYR A 18 6.68 -3.94 13.31
CA TYR A 18 5.32 -3.56 12.91
C TYR A 18 5.21 -2.07 12.52
N GLY A 19 5.86 -1.17 13.25
CA GLY A 19 5.96 0.25 12.88
C GLY A 19 6.77 0.46 11.60
N TRP A 20 7.84 -0.31 11.39
CA TRP A 20 8.61 -0.31 10.14
C TRP A 20 7.78 -0.79 8.94
N TYR A 21 7.03 -1.89 9.10
CA TYR A 21 6.09 -2.39 8.09
C TYR A 21 5.03 -1.33 7.76
N GLY A 22 4.47 -0.68 8.79
CA GLY A 22 3.54 0.44 8.61
C GLY A 22 4.13 1.65 7.90
N CYS A 23 5.40 1.98 8.15
CA CYS A 23 6.12 3.00 7.37
C CYS A 23 6.12 2.63 5.89
N HIS A 24 6.43 1.38 5.53
CA HIS A 24 6.50 0.95 4.13
C HIS A 24 5.13 0.99 3.47
N VAL A 25 4.10 0.43 4.09
CA VAL A 25 2.72 0.54 3.57
C VAL A 25 2.29 1.99 3.36
N ARG A 26 2.68 2.90 4.27
CA ARG A 26 2.38 4.34 4.16
C ARG A 26 3.26 5.06 3.13
N LYS A 27 4.52 4.66 2.95
CA LYS A 27 5.53 5.27 2.08
C LYS A 27 5.64 4.64 0.70
N GLU A 28 4.84 3.62 0.38
CA GLU A 28 4.68 3.01 -0.95
C GLU A 28 3.99 3.97 -1.95
N LEU A 29 4.49 5.20 -1.96
CA LEU A 29 4.49 6.15 -3.06
C LEU A 29 5.10 5.49 -4.32
N SER A 30 6.02 4.54 -4.17
CA SER A 30 6.70 3.87 -5.29
C SER A 30 5.77 3.16 -6.26
N ILE A 31 4.89 2.26 -5.80
CA ILE A 31 4.02 1.51 -6.71
C ILE A 31 2.93 2.42 -7.27
N ARG A 32 2.36 3.29 -6.44
CA ARG A 32 1.35 4.25 -6.89
C ARG A 32 1.91 5.20 -7.94
N ASP A 33 3.05 5.82 -7.69
CA ASP A 33 3.67 6.78 -8.62
C ASP A 33 4.22 6.06 -9.86
N ALA A 34 4.65 4.79 -9.74
CA ALA A 34 4.95 3.95 -10.90
C ALA A 34 3.72 3.68 -11.77
N LEU A 35 2.55 3.41 -11.18
CA LEU A 35 1.29 3.30 -11.94
C LEU A 35 0.95 4.59 -12.70
N TYR A 36 1.24 5.75 -12.11
CA TYR A 36 1.02 7.06 -12.76
C TYR A 36 2.02 7.36 -13.89
N THR A 37 3.24 6.80 -13.85
CA THR A 37 4.35 7.24 -14.70
C THR A 37 4.69 6.24 -15.80
N ILE A 38 4.66 4.95 -15.49
CA ILE A 38 5.11 3.85 -16.36
C ILE A 38 4.22 2.59 -16.21
N PRO A 39 2.89 2.70 -16.38
CA PRO A 39 1.99 1.58 -16.16
C PRO A 39 2.29 0.38 -17.08
N ASP A 40 2.84 0.60 -18.26
CA ASP A 40 3.24 -0.41 -19.26
C ASP A 40 4.45 -1.25 -18.85
N LEU A 41 5.30 -0.74 -17.96
CA LEU A 41 6.47 -1.47 -17.44
C LEU A 41 6.14 -2.32 -16.20
N ILE A 42 4.93 -2.20 -15.67
CA ILE A 42 4.50 -2.95 -14.49
C ILE A 42 4.15 -4.38 -14.89
N ASN A 43 4.85 -5.34 -14.28
CA ASN A 43 4.53 -6.75 -14.38
C ASN A 43 3.31 -7.09 -13.52
N ILE A 44 2.14 -7.19 -14.16
CA ILE A 44 0.86 -7.53 -13.52
C ILE A 44 0.94 -8.90 -12.82
N ASP A 45 1.57 -9.89 -13.46
CA ASP A 45 1.66 -11.25 -12.91
C ASP A 45 2.47 -11.29 -11.62
N ALA A 46 3.50 -10.43 -11.53
CA ALA A 46 4.27 -10.28 -10.31
C ALA A 46 3.48 -9.53 -9.23
N LEU A 47 2.73 -8.51 -9.62
CA LEU A 47 1.96 -7.66 -8.73
C LEU A 47 0.76 -8.37 -8.09
N GLN A 48 0.11 -9.30 -8.80
CA GLN A 48 -1.00 -10.09 -8.24
C GLN A 48 -0.54 -11.13 -7.21
N ASN A 49 0.74 -11.51 -7.22
CA ASN A 49 1.29 -12.49 -6.29
C ASN A 49 1.91 -11.80 -5.08
N ALA A 50 1.10 -11.59 -4.04
CA ALA A 50 1.54 -10.99 -2.79
C ALA A 50 2.71 -11.74 -2.14
N GLU A 51 2.86 -13.05 -2.33
CA GLU A 51 3.96 -13.83 -1.74
C GLU A 51 5.33 -13.46 -2.31
N MET A 52 5.37 -12.86 -3.51
CA MET A 52 6.61 -12.31 -4.07
C MET A 52 6.99 -10.95 -3.47
N CYS A 53 6.07 -10.32 -2.72
CA CYS A 53 6.37 -9.10 -1.99
C CYS A 53 7.20 -9.43 -0.74
N PRO A 54 8.41 -8.87 -0.58
CA PRO A 54 9.21 -9.09 0.63
C PRO A 54 8.48 -8.70 1.93
N LEU A 55 7.54 -7.76 1.86
CA LEU A 55 6.72 -7.36 2.99
C LEU A 55 5.71 -8.44 3.40
N HIS A 56 5.25 -9.29 2.48
CA HIS A 56 4.33 -10.37 2.79
C HIS A 56 5.01 -11.45 3.65
N GLY A 57 6.25 -11.82 3.31
CA GLY A 57 7.02 -12.84 4.03
C GLY A 57 7.39 -12.48 5.48
N ILE A 58 7.25 -11.22 5.88
CA ILE A 58 7.53 -10.77 7.25
C ILE A 58 6.27 -10.56 8.10
N ILE A 59 5.05 -10.67 7.53
CA ILE A 59 3.80 -10.36 8.25
C ILE A 59 3.66 -11.19 9.53
N HIS A 60 3.93 -12.49 9.48
CA HIS A 60 3.87 -13.32 10.69
C HIS A 60 5.01 -13.00 11.67
N GLN A 61 6.19 -12.64 11.19
CA GLN A 61 7.36 -12.31 12.01
C GLN A 61 7.15 -11.03 12.82
N ILE A 62 6.35 -10.09 12.30
CA ILE A 62 5.98 -8.87 13.01
C ILE A 62 4.82 -9.09 13.99
N GLY A 63 4.25 -10.29 14.09
CA GLY A 63 3.06 -10.57 14.89
C GLY A 63 1.75 -10.19 14.18
N GLY A 64 1.78 -10.04 12.86
CA GLY A 64 0.60 -9.91 12.02
C GLY A 64 -0.19 -11.22 11.98
N GLY A 65 -1.51 -11.13 12.16
CA GLY A 65 -2.43 -12.25 11.99
C GLY A 65 -2.99 -12.35 10.57
N GLU A 66 -3.84 -13.35 10.35
CA GLU A 66 -4.49 -13.62 9.06
C GLU A 66 -5.20 -12.40 8.45
N GLU A 67 -5.79 -11.55 9.27
CA GLU A 67 -6.44 -10.31 8.80
C GLU A 67 -5.45 -9.37 8.07
N LEU A 68 -4.21 -9.28 8.56
CA LEU A 68 -3.19 -8.45 7.90
C LEU A 68 -2.69 -9.10 6.60
N VAL A 69 -2.56 -10.44 6.59
CA VAL A 69 -2.20 -11.21 5.40
C VAL A 69 -3.24 -11.00 4.30
N GLN A 70 -4.53 -11.13 4.64
CA GLN A 70 -5.64 -10.95 3.70
C GLN A 70 -5.72 -9.52 3.15
N LEU A 71 -5.60 -8.51 4.01
CA LEU A 71 -5.60 -7.12 3.53
C LEU A 71 -4.38 -6.80 2.66
N HIS A 72 -3.22 -7.39 2.94
CA HIS A 72 -2.04 -7.22 2.09
C HIS A 72 -2.24 -7.90 0.74
N GLN A 73 -2.87 -9.08 0.68
CA GLN A 73 -3.24 -9.73 -0.57
C GLN A 73 -4.27 -8.91 -1.37
N GLU A 74 -5.32 -8.40 -0.72
CA GLU A 74 -6.31 -7.51 -1.34
C GLU A 74 -5.63 -6.27 -1.94
N TRP A 75 -4.65 -5.72 -1.23
CA TRP A 75 -3.87 -4.57 -1.71
C TRP A 75 -3.14 -4.87 -3.02
N HIS A 76 -2.41 -5.99 -3.11
CA HIS A 76 -1.72 -6.43 -4.32
C HIS A 76 -2.67 -6.68 -5.49
N LEU A 77 -3.78 -7.38 -5.24
CA LEU A 77 -4.80 -7.66 -6.26
C LEU A 77 -5.40 -6.38 -6.84
N ASN A 78 -5.75 -5.42 -5.99
CA ASN A 78 -6.33 -4.15 -6.45
C ASN A 78 -5.33 -3.31 -7.25
N TYR A 79 -4.04 -3.35 -6.87
CA TYR A 79 -2.99 -2.70 -7.65
C TYR A 79 -2.75 -3.38 -9.00
N ALA A 80 -2.78 -4.71 -9.05
CA ALA A 80 -2.68 -5.47 -10.30
C ALA A 80 -3.86 -5.18 -11.24
N GLN A 81 -5.07 -5.12 -10.68
CA GLN A 81 -6.27 -4.76 -11.43
C GLN A 81 -6.20 -3.33 -11.98
N ALA A 82 -5.76 -2.36 -11.16
CA ALA A 82 -5.59 -0.99 -11.61
C ALA A 82 -4.51 -0.88 -12.71
N ALA A 83 -3.38 -1.57 -12.56
CA ALA A 83 -2.34 -1.62 -13.59
C ALA A 83 -2.90 -2.14 -14.93
N SER A 84 -3.67 -3.22 -14.89
CA SER A 84 -4.32 -3.80 -16.07
C SER A 84 -5.29 -2.83 -16.75
N GLN A 85 -6.11 -2.13 -15.95
CA GLN A 85 -7.06 -1.14 -16.47
C GLN A 85 -6.33 0.07 -17.07
N LEU A 86 -5.24 0.54 -16.47
CA LEU A 86 -4.42 1.62 -17.04
C LEU A 86 -3.77 1.22 -18.36
N GLN A 87 -3.19 0.02 -18.43
CA GLN A 87 -2.63 -0.52 -19.67
C GLN A 87 -3.71 -0.67 -20.77
N SER A 88 -4.98 -0.83 -20.36
CA SER A 88 -6.15 -0.91 -21.25
C SER A 88 -6.75 0.46 -21.60
N GLY A 89 -6.18 1.57 -21.11
CA GLY A 89 -6.58 2.93 -21.47
C GLY A 89 -7.58 3.61 -20.52
N PHE A 90 -7.85 3.03 -19.35
CA PHE A 90 -8.63 3.71 -18.30
C PHE A 90 -7.82 4.86 -17.69
N SER A 91 -8.51 5.86 -17.13
CA SER A 91 -7.84 6.98 -16.46
C SER A 91 -7.59 6.67 -14.99
N MET A 92 -6.48 7.16 -14.44
CA MET A 92 -6.19 6.99 -13.01
C MET A 92 -7.24 7.59 -12.09
N ASP A 93 -7.92 8.66 -12.52
CA ASP A 93 -8.96 9.30 -11.72
C ASP A 93 -10.11 8.35 -11.41
N THR A 94 -10.44 7.44 -12.34
CA THR A 94 -11.48 6.42 -12.13
C THR A 94 -11.06 5.29 -11.20
N LEU A 95 -9.76 5.11 -10.98
CA LEU A 95 -9.19 3.98 -10.22
C LEU A 95 -8.74 4.38 -8.82
N ARG A 96 -8.65 5.70 -8.59
CA ARG A 96 -8.05 6.28 -7.40
C ARG A 96 -8.81 5.93 -6.13
N GLU A 97 -10.14 5.97 -6.18
CA GLU A 97 -11.00 5.67 -5.02
C GLU A 97 -10.79 4.24 -4.52
N ASP A 98 -10.75 3.26 -5.44
CA ASP A 98 -10.56 1.84 -5.11
C ASP A 98 -9.15 1.57 -4.55
N LEU A 99 -8.11 2.16 -5.16
CA LEU A 99 -6.74 2.04 -4.68
C LEU A 99 -6.55 2.68 -3.29
N ASP A 100 -7.17 3.84 -3.07
CA ASP A 100 -7.12 4.53 -1.79
C ASP A 100 -7.92 3.79 -0.72
N ALA A 101 -9.05 3.16 -1.06
CA ALA A 101 -9.88 2.40 -0.12
C ALA A 101 -9.10 1.26 0.54
N THR A 102 -8.46 0.38 -0.24
CA THR A 102 -7.74 -0.77 0.32
C THR A 102 -6.47 -0.36 1.04
N ARG A 103 -5.76 0.66 0.56
CA ARG A 103 -4.65 1.28 1.30
C ARG A 103 -5.13 1.80 2.65
N ASN A 104 -6.27 2.48 2.70
CA ASN A 104 -6.81 3.05 3.94
C ASN A 104 -7.26 1.96 4.93
N LYS A 105 -7.83 0.83 4.45
CA LYS A 105 -8.12 -0.34 5.30
C LYS A 105 -6.85 -0.90 5.94
N LEU A 106 -5.82 -1.14 5.13
CA LEU A 106 -4.53 -1.68 5.58
C LEU A 106 -3.85 -0.72 6.56
N ARG A 107 -3.85 0.58 6.26
CA ARG A 107 -3.36 1.64 7.15
C ARG A 107 -4.09 1.63 8.50
N THR A 108 -5.43 1.59 8.49
CA THR A 108 -6.25 1.62 9.70
C THR A 108 -5.97 0.42 10.59
N LEU A 109 -5.82 -0.78 10.01
CA LEU A 109 -5.47 -1.97 10.77
C LEU A 109 -4.10 -1.82 11.43
N ILE A 110 -3.11 -1.31 10.67
CA ILE A 110 -1.76 -1.10 11.16
C ILE A 110 -1.76 -0.09 12.32
N GLU A 111 -2.40 1.07 12.13
CA GLU A 111 -2.51 2.14 13.13
C GLU A 111 -3.15 1.64 14.43
N ARG A 112 -4.24 0.86 14.33
CA ARG A 112 -4.87 0.23 15.50
C ARG A 112 -3.92 -0.69 16.26
N LYS A 113 -3.13 -1.50 15.54
CA LYS A 113 -2.22 -2.50 16.14
C LYS A 113 -1.01 -1.87 16.82
N ILE A 114 -0.58 -0.69 16.39
CA ILE A 114 0.52 0.08 17.01
C ILE A 114 0.04 1.09 18.06
N GLY A 115 -1.27 1.15 18.35
CA GLY A 115 -1.84 2.07 19.32
C GLY A 115 -1.87 3.53 18.85
N LEU A 116 -1.70 3.80 17.56
CA LEU A 116 -1.88 5.13 16.99
C LEU A 116 -3.36 5.32 16.64
N ARG A 117 -3.93 6.48 17.00
CA ARG A 117 -5.28 6.82 16.55
C ARG A 117 -5.26 7.06 15.05
N PRO A 118 -6.22 6.51 14.28
CA PRO A 118 -6.39 6.89 12.89
C PRO A 118 -6.68 8.38 12.80
N ALA A 119 -5.95 9.08 11.93
CA ALA A 119 -6.09 10.51 11.69
C ALA A 119 -7.29 10.84 10.79
#